data_AF-A0A831LYC8-F1
#
_entry.id   AF-A0A831LYC8-F1
#
_cell.length_a   1.000
_cell.length_b   1.000
_cell.length_c   1.000
_cell.angle_alpha   90.00
_cell.angle_beta   90.00
_cell.angle_gamma   90.00
#
_symmetry.space_group_name_H-M   'P 1'
#
loop_
_entity.id
_entity.type
_entity.pdbx_description
1 polymer ?
#
loop_
_entity_poly.entity_id
_entity_poly.type
_entity_poly.pdbx_seq_one_letter_code
_entity_poly.pdbx_strand_id
1 'polypeptide(L)' 'MNGKTLALVALLVGGLSVGACSTREVAGTAAGGAAGYEYSNKRAMDQLTEDYRSGRITKDEYDKRKNEIEGRSAVY' A
#
# COMPACT_ATOMS: atom_id res chain seq x y z
N MET A 1 -2.43 34.11 -25.64
CA MET A 1 -2.41 33.58 -24.26
C MET A 1 -1.43 34.42 -23.47
N ASN A 2 -1.89 35.13 -22.44
CA ASN A 2 -1.13 36.18 -21.77
C ASN A 2 -0.22 35.54 -20.71
N GLY A 3 1.06 35.93 -20.60
CA GLY A 3 2.06 35.26 -19.75
C GLY A 3 1.69 35.08 -18.27
N LYS A 4 0.72 35.85 -17.77
CA LYS A 4 0.16 35.73 -16.41
C LYS A 4 -0.66 34.45 -16.19
N THR A 5 -1.35 33.93 -17.22
CA THR A 5 -2.09 32.66 -17.10
C THR A 5 -1.17 31.45 -17.14
N LEU A 6 0.01 31.55 -17.75
CA LEU A 6 1.01 30.47 -17.75
C LEU A 6 1.63 30.26 -16.36
N ALA A 7 1.87 31.34 -15.61
CA ALA A 7 2.42 31.27 -14.25
C ALA A 7 1.46 30.63 -13.23
N LEU A 8 0.15 30.83 -13.39
CA LEU A 8 -0.87 30.25 -12.51
C LEU A 8 -1.07 28.74 -12.74
N VAL A 9 -0.89 28.26 -13.98
CA VAL A 9 -0.97 26.83 -14.28
C VAL A 9 0.26 26.08 -13.78
N ALA A 10 1.45 26.71 -13.81
CA ALA A 10 2.68 26.11 -13.29
C ALA A 10 2.67 25.91 -11.77
N LEU A 11 1.97 26.77 -11.02
CA LEU A 11 1.85 26.67 -9.55
C LEU A 11 0.90 25.54 -9.10
N LEU A 12 -0.09 25.18 -9.92
CA LEU A 12 -1.07 24.12 -9.62
C LEU A 12 -0.53 22.70 -9.86
N VAL A 13 0.56 22.55 -10.62
CA VAL A 13 1.17 21.24 -10.93
C VAL A 13 2.30 20.88 -9.94
N GLY A 14 2.77 21.82 -9.12
CA GLY A 14 3.88 21.63 -8.17
C GLY A 14 3.52 21.01 -6.82
N GLY A 15 2.28 20.56 -6.60
CA GLY A 15 1.75 20.21 -5.28
C GLY A 15 1.64 18.73 -4.92
N LEU A 16 2.17 17.80 -5.72
CA LEU A 16 2.09 16.35 -5.45
C LEU A 16 3.44 15.69 -5.13
N SER A 17 4.37 16.45 -4.55
CA SER A 17 5.49 15.88 -3.80
C SER A 17 5.02 15.48 -2.40
N VAL A 18 4.20 14.42 -2.30
CA VAL A 18 4.04 13.67 -1.05
C VAL A 18 4.92 12.44 -1.16
N GLY A 19 5.95 12.41 -0.32
CA GLY A 19 6.97 11.39 -0.31
C GLY A 19 6.42 9.98 -0.14
N ALA A 20 6.95 9.07 -0.94
CA ALA A 20 7.12 7.66 -0.58
C ALA A 20 8.37 7.15 -1.28
N CYS A 21 9.52 7.51 -0.72
CA CYS A 21 10.71 6.70 -0.86
C CYS A 21 10.44 5.39 -0.10
N SER A 22 10.09 4.33 -0.81
CA SER A 22 10.36 2.95 -0.40
C SER A 22 10.25 2.05 -1.64
N THR A 23 11.43 1.72 -2.16
CA THR A 23 11.75 0.44 -2.80
C THR A 23 10.87 -0.05 -3.95
N ARG A 24 11.37 0.13 -5.16
CA ARG A 24 11.74 -0.99 -6.06
C ARG A 24 10.76 -2.17 -6.09
N GLU A 25 9.63 -2.01 -6.76
CA GLU A 25 8.77 -3.13 -7.19
C GLU A 25 8.51 -3.03 -8.71
N VAL A 26 9.59 -2.88 -9.48
CA VAL A 26 9.59 -3.14 -10.92
C VAL A 26 9.95 -4.62 -11.12
N ALA A 27 9.01 -5.52 -10.85
CA ALA A 27 9.09 -6.94 -11.22
C ALA A 27 7.74 -7.63 -10.99
N GLY A 28 6.80 -7.49 -11.90
CA GLY A 28 5.49 -8.12 -11.73
C GLY A 28 4.67 -8.23 -13.01
N THR A 29 5.31 -8.31 -14.17
CA THR A 29 4.61 -8.58 -15.43
C THR A 29 4.30 -10.07 -15.55
N ALA A 30 3.01 -10.39 -15.49
CA ALA A 30 2.34 -11.59 -16.00
C ALA A 30 2.57 -12.98 -15.35
N ALA A 31 3.67 -13.25 -14.64
CA ALA A 31 3.84 -14.52 -13.89
C ALA A 31 3.48 -14.40 -12.39
N GLY A 32 3.37 -13.16 -11.89
CA GLY A 32 3.22 -12.81 -10.48
C GLY A 32 1.78 -12.72 -9.98
N GLY A 33 0.80 -13.31 -10.66
CA GLY A 33 -0.59 -13.34 -10.17
C GLY A 33 -0.67 -14.06 -8.83
N ALA A 34 -0.50 -15.39 -8.84
CA ALA A 34 -0.54 -16.19 -7.61
C ALA A 34 0.58 -15.83 -6.61
N ALA A 35 1.83 -15.79 -7.07
CA ALA A 35 2.98 -15.49 -6.20
C ALA A 35 2.99 -14.03 -5.68
N GLY A 36 2.44 -13.08 -6.45
CA GLY A 36 2.30 -11.69 -6.02
C GLY A 36 1.13 -11.49 -5.06
N TYR A 37 0.02 -12.21 -5.24
CA TYR A 37 -1.06 -12.25 -4.25
C TYR A 37 -0.57 -12.81 -2.91
N GLU A 38 0.15 -13.93 -2.94
CA GLU A 38 0.73 -14.54 -1.74
C GLU A 38 1.74 -13.60 -1.05
N TYR A 39 2.59 -12.91 -1.82
CA TYR A 39 3.52 -11.92 -1.29
C TYR A 39 2.79 -10.72 -0.67
N SER A 40 1.74 -10.23 -1.32
CA SER A 40 0.93 -9.12 -0.79
C SER A 40 0.19 -9.51 0.50
N ASN A 41 -0.34 -10.73 0.57
CA ASN A 41 -1.06 -11.22 1.75
C ASN A 41 -0.10 -11.45 2.92
N LYS A 42 1.11 -11.97 2.64
CA LYS A 42 2.17 -12.09 3.65
C LYS A 42 2.56 -10.72 4.20
N ARG A 43 2.81 -9.72 3.34
CA ARG A 43 3.13 -8.36 3.77
C ARG A 43 2.00 -7.74 4.61
N ALA A 44 0.75 -7.97 4.22
CA ALA A 44 -0.41 -7.51 4.98
C ALA A 44 -0.53 -8.20 6.35
N MET A 45 -0.21 -9.50 6.45
CA MET A 45 -0.16 -10.24 7.72
C MET A 45 0.96 -9.79 8.64
N ASP A 46 2.15 -9.56 8.10
CA ASP A 46 3.29 -9.09 8.86
C ASP A 46 2.99 -7.70 9.46
N GLN A 47 2.44 -6.79 8.64
CA GLN A 47 2.07 -5.45 9.10
C GLN A 47 0.94 -5.49 10.13
N LEU A 48 -0.10 -6.32 9.93
CA LEU A 48 -1.19 -6.48 10.89
C LEU A 48 -0.68 -7.00 12.25
N THR A 49 0.27 -7.94 12.21
CA THR A 49 0.89 -8.50 13.42
C THR A 49 1.73 -7.45 14.15
N GLU A 50 2.45 -6.62 13.42
CA GLU A 50 3.20 -5.51 14.00
C GLU A 50 2.29 -4.46 14.62
N ASP A 51 1.18 -4.10 13.97
CA ASP A 51 0.16 -3.20 14.51
C ASP A 51 -0.40 -3.69 15.84
N TYR A 52 -0.69 -5.00 15.94
CA TYR A 52 -1.17 -5.59 17.18
C TYR A 52 -0.09 -5.60 18.27
N ARG A 53 1.14 -6.03 17.93
CA ARG A 53 2.26 -6.09 18.88
C ARG A 53 2.67 -4.72 19.41
N SER A 54 2.56 -3.68 18.58
CA SER A 54 2.83 -2.29 18.96
C SER A 54 1.67 -1.63 19.72
N GLY A 55 0.54 -2.32 19.90
CA GLY A 55 -0.64 -1.79 20.55
C GLY A 55 -1.39 -0.73 19.73
N ARG A 56 -1.11 -0.62 18.42
CA ARG A 56 -1.82 0.29 17.51
C ARG A 56 -3.26 -0.15 17.25
N ILE A 57 -3.54 -1.45 17.37
CA ILE A 57 -4.87 -2.03 17.22
C ILE A 57 -5.18 -2.97 18.39
N THR A 58 -6.47 -3.14 18.66
CA THR A 58 -6.97 -4.09 19.66
C THR A 58 -6.94 -5.54 19.14
N LYS A 59 -7.13 -6.50 20.05
CA LYS A 59 -7.21 -7.93 19.69
C LYS A 59 -8.37 -8.21 18.73
N ASP A 60 -9.53 -7.61 18.97
CA ASP A 60 -10.72 -7.79 18.13
C ASP A 60 -10.49 -7.26 16.71
N GLU A 61 -9.84 -6.10 16.57
CA GLU A 61 -9.46 -5.54 15.26
C GLU A 61 -8.45 -6.40 14.53
N TYR A 62 -7.46 -6.96 15.27
CA TYR A 62 -6.52 -7.92 14.72
C TYR A 62 -7.24 -9.15 14.17
N ASP A 63 -8.13 -9.78 14.94
CA ASP A 63 -8.82 -11.00 14.53
C ASP A 63 -9.73 -10.78 13.33
N LYS A 64 -10.45 -9.65 13.30
CA LYS A 64 -11.32 -9.30 12.17
C LYS A 64 -10.52 -9.14 10.88
N ARG A 65 -9.44 -8.33 10.93
CA ARG A 65 -8.58 -8.08 9.75
C ARG A 65 -7.79 -9.32 9.34
N LYS A 66 -7.44 -10.17 10.29
CA LYS A 66 -6.78 -11.45 10.03
C LYS A 66 -7.67 -12.35 9.17
N ASN A 67 -8.92 -12.55 9.57
CA ASN A 67 -9.87 -13.36 8.81
C ASN A 67 -10.10 -12.82 7.38
N GLU A 68 -10.08 -11.50 7.19
CA GLU A 68 -10.23 -10.88 5.86
C GLU A 68 -9.03 -11.16 4.94
N ILE A 69 -7.82 -11.27 5.50
CA ILE A 69 -6.58 -11.53 4.74
C ILE A 69 -6.42 -13.03 4.47
N GLU A 70 -6.74 -13.88 5.46
CA GLU A 70 -6.80 -15.34 5.27
C GLU A 70 -7.83 -15.73 4.22
N GLY A 71 -9.03 -15.15 4.25
CA GLY A 71 -10.08 -15.41 3.25
C GLY A 71 -9.73 -15.00 1.81
N ARG A 72 -8.68 -14.18 1.61
CA ARG A 72 -8.16 -13.78 0.30
C ARG A 72 -6.85 -14.48 -0.07
N SER A 73 -6.34 -15.33 0.82
CA SER A 73 -5.09 -16.06 0.64
C SER A 73 -5.36 -17.48 0.15
N ALA A 74 -4.49 -17.95 -0.75
CA ALA A 74 -4.44 -19.37 -1.09
C ALA A 74 -3.56 -20.17 -0.11
N VAL A 75 -2.79 -19.49 0.74
CA VAL A 75 -1.73 -20.08 1.59
C VAL A 75 -2.04 -20.01 3.09
N TYR A 76 -2.90 -19.07 3.51
CA TYR A 76 -3.24 -18.85 4.92
C TYR A 76 -4.67 -19.25 5.18
#